data_AF-A0A7W0JXJ4-F1
#
_entry.id   AF-A0A7W0JXJ4-F1
#
_cell.length_a   1.000
_cell.length_b   1.000
_cell.length_c   1.000
_cell.angle_alpha   90.00
_cell.angle_beta   90.00
_cell.angle_gamma   90.00
#
_symmetry.space_group_name_H-M   'P 1'
#
loop_
_entity.id
_entity.type
_entity.pdbx_description
1 polymer ?
#
loop_
_entity_poly.entity_id
_entity_poly.type
_entity_poly.pdbx_seq_one_letter_code
_entity_poly.pdbx_strand_id
1 'polypeptide(L)'
;MKRLAIILILTLTSAAAVGVSPAGAGYTDPFAWKKCNQKVDFNLKITAASNMRCRGARSVMRRYDGSIARRFDAPSGFGCKLVKGRPISGIWRCSKKGKAFRFAFGD
;
A
#
# COMPACT_ATOMS: atom_id res chain seq x y z
N MET A 1 -61.50 14.56 -38.75
CA MET A 1 -61.92 13.51 -37.79
C MET A 1 -60.70 12.68 -37.41
N LYS A 2 -60.49 12.48 -36.09
CA LYS A 2 -59.60 11.50 -35.43
C LYS A 2 -58.17 11.33 -35.95
N ARG A 3 -57.20 11.91 -35.23
CA ARG A 3 -55.89 11.27 -35.01
C ARG A 3 -55.69 11.08 -33.51
N LEU A 4 -55.66 9.81 -33.14
CA LEU A 4 -55.40 9.25 -31.82
C LEU A 4 -53.91 9.36 -31.45
N ALA A 5 -53.67 9.17 -30.16
CA ALA A 5 -52.41 8.74 -29.53
C ALA A 5 -51.47 9.90 -29.14
N ILE A 6 -50.77 9.89 -28.00
CA ILE A 6 -50.18 8.80 -27.21
C ILE A 6 -50.13 9.23 -25.73
N ILE A 7 -50.43 8.30 -24.83
CA ILE A 7 -50.28 8.42 -23.37
C ILE A 7 -48.78 8.31 -23.00
N LEU A 8 -48.25 9.23 -22.19
CA LEU A 8 -46.94 9.07 -21.55
C LEU A 8 -47.13 9.02 -20.03
N ILE A 9 -47.09 7.81 -19.48
CA ILE A 9 -47.09 7.56 -18.03
C ILE A 9 -45.68 7.81 -17.51
N LEU A 10 -45.51 8.85 -16.70
CA LEU A 10 -44.25 9.16 -16.04
C LEU A 10 -44.14 8.33 -14.75
N THR A 11 -43.48 7.18 -14.79
CA THR A 11 -43.12 6.42 -13.59
C THR A 11 -41.86 7.02 -12.95
N LEU A 12 -42.03 7.85 -11.91
CA LEU A 12 -40.92 8.28 -11.06
C LEU A 12 -40.42 7.08 -10.25
N THR A 13 -39.29 6.51 -10.66
CA THR A 13 -38.59 5.48 -9.89
C THR A 13 -37.46 6.16 -9.12
N SER A 14 -37.71 6.55 -7.88
CA SER A 14 -36.67 7.10 -6.98
C SER A 14 -35.81 5.95 -6.45
N ALA A 15 -34.72 5.65 -7.15
CA ALA A 15 -33.70 4.74 -6.65
C ALA A 15 -32.91 5.44 -5.53
N ALA A 16 -33.13 5.02 -4.29
CA ALA A 16 -32.29 5.38 -3.17
C ALA A 16 -30.88 4.83 -3.40
N ALA A 17 -29.91 5.71 -3.70
CA ALA A 17 -28.51 5.35 -3.69
C ALA A 17 -28.09 5.11 -2.23
N VAL A 18 -28.13 3.85 -1.81
CA VAL A 18 -27.44 3.39 -0.61
C VAL A 18 -25.95 3.68 -0.81
N GLY A 19 -25.47 4.72 -0.13
CA GLY A 19 -24.05 5.07 -0.06
C GLY A 19 -23.30 3.96 0.65
N VAL A 20 -22.90 2.94 -0.09
CA VAL A 20 -21.94 1.94 0.36
C VAL A 20 -20.63 2.67 0.54
N SER A 21 -20.30 3.02 1.78
CA SER A 21 -18.97 3.49 2.14
C SER A 21 -17.99 2.42 1.71
N PRO A 22 -17.00 2.68 0.84
CA PRO A 22 -15.97 1.69 0.56
C PRO A 22 -15.16 1.47 1.84
N ALA A 23 -15.49 0.38 2.53
CA ALA A 23 -14.67 -0.17 3.58
C ALA A 23 -13.29 -0.46 2.99
N GLY A 24 -12.30 0.30 3.45
CA GLY A 24 -10.91 0.16 3.02
C GLY A 24 -10.53 1.17 1.96
N ALA A 25 -10.26 2.41 2.38
CA ALA A 25 -9.28 3.26 1.72
C ALA A 25 -7.92 2.53 1.78
N GLY A 26 -7.73 1.58 0.87
CA GLY A 26 -6.47 0.88 0.67
C GLY A 26 -5.42 1.92 0.34
N TYR A 27 -4.44 2.07 1.23
CA TYR A 27 -3.27 2.93 1.04
C TYR A 27 -2.74 2.80 -0.40
N THR A 28 -3.10 3.77 -1.24
CA THR A 28 -2.73 3.81 -2.65
C THR A 28 -1.35 4.44 -2.68
N ASP A 29 -0.34 3.58 -2.79
CA ASP A 29 1.04 4.03 -2.72
C ASP A 29 1.48 4.54 -4.10
N PRO A 30 2.00 5.76 -4.21
CA PRO A 30 2.27 6.42 -5.50
C PRO A 30 3.44 5.82 -6.28
N PHE A 31 4.01 4.70 -5.83
CA PHE A 31 5.15 4.05 -6.45
C PHE A 31 4.71 2.81 -7.24
N ALA A 32 5.27 2.62 -8.43
CA ALA A 32 5.17 1.34 -9.13
C ALA A 32 5.99 0.29 -8.35
N TRP A 33 5.30 -0.61 -7.63
CA TRP A 33 5.91 -1.60 -6.76
C TRP A 33 6.13 -2.92 -7.48
N LYS A 34 7.38 -3.38 -7.53
CA LYS A 34 7.71 -4.77 -7.83
C LYS A 34 7.57 -5.61 -6.56
N LYS A 35 6.80 -6.70 -6.62
CA LYS A 35 6.73 -7.69 -5.53
C LYS A 35 8.10 -8.34 -5.28
N CYS A 36 8.44 -8.51 -4.02
CA CYS A 36 9.65 -9.17 -3.55
C CYS A 36 9.30 -10.26 -2.54
N ASN A 37 10.19 -11.25 -2.39
CA ASN A 37 10.11 -12.25 -1.32
C ASN A 37 11.53 -12.56 -0.80
N GLN A 38 12.25 -11.52 -0.38
CA GLN A 38 13.65 -11.66 0.05
C GLN A 38 13.73 -11.67 1.57
N LYS A 39 14.06 -12.82 2.16
CA LYS A 39 14.34 -12.93 3.61
C LYS A 39 15.61 -12.14 3.94
N VAL A 40 15.49 -11.21 4.87
CA VAL A 40 16.61 -10.48 5.48
C VAL A 40 17.14 -11.30 6.64
N ASP A 41 16.22 -11.75 7.51
CA ASP A 41 16.45 -12.61 8.67
C ASP A 41 15.26 -13.57 8.88
N PHE A 42 15.28 -14.39 9.93
CA PHE A 42 14.23 -15.35 10.27
C PHE A 42 12.84 -14.69 10.35
N ASN A 43 12.77 -13.49 10.92
CA ASN A 43 11.52 -12.76 11.11
C ASN A 43 11.41 -11.48 10.27
N LEU A 44 12.25 -11.26 9.25
CA LEU A 44 12.17 -10.02 8.46
C LEU A 44 12.33 -10.30 6.97
N LYS A 45 11.39 -9.79 6.15
CA LYS A 45 11.44 -9.95 4.69
C LYS A 45 11.11 -8.66 3.94
N ILE A 46 11.77 -8.47 2.82
CA ILE A 46 11.42 -7.44 1.84
C ILE A 46 10.24 -7.95 1.00
N THR A 47 9.12 -7.22 1.07
CA THR A 47 7.86 -7.57 0.41
C THR A 47 7.66 -6.86 -0.92
N ALA A 48 8.26 -5.68 -1.09
CA ALA A 48 8.22 -4.94 -2.35
C ALA A 48 9.39 -3.97 -2.50
N ALA A 49 9.68 -3.57 -3.73
CA ALA A 49 10.66 -2.53 -4.06
C ALA A 49 10.18 -1.68 -5.24
N SER A 50 10.60 -0.43 -5.29
CA SER A 50 10.31 0.52 -6.36
C SER A 50 11.57 1.29 -6.74
N ASN A 51 11.84 1.38 -8.05
CA ASN A 51 13.05 2.00 -8.62
C ASN A 51 14.37 1.46 -8.03
N MET A 52 14.35 0.21 -7.57
CA MET A 52 15.53 -0.51 -7.05
C MET A 52 15.32 -2.03 -7.10
N ARG A 53 16.42 -2.78 -7.01
CA ARG A 53 16.39 -4.26 -6.96
C ARG A 53 16.00 -4.75 -5.55
N CYS A 54 15.22 -5.83 -5.46
CA CYS A 54 14.87 -6.49 -4.19
C CYS A 54 16.11 -6.89 -3.36
N ARG A 55 17.18 -7.38 -4.02
CA ARG A 55 18.46 -7.72 -3.36
C ARG A 55 19.14 -6.48 -2.76
N GLY A 56 19.00 -5.32 -3.40
CA GLY A 56 19.49 -4.05 -2.85
C GLY A 56 18.75 -3.66 -1.57
N ALA A 57 17.42 -3.75 -1.58
CA ALA A 57 16.59 -3.51 -0.39
C ALA A 57 16.93 -4.46 0.76
N ARG A 58 17.13 -5.76 0.45
CA ARG A 58 17.60 -6.75 1.43
C ARG A 58 18.94 -6.37 2.03
N SER A 59 19.86 -5.87 1.21
CA SER A 59 21.20 -5.49 1.66
C SER A 59 21.17 -4.26 2.58
N VAL A 60 20.25 -3.32 2.35
CA VAL A 60 20.03 -2.19 3.26
C VAL A 60 19.60 -2.69 4.64
N MET A 61 18.58 -3.54 4.71
CA MET A 61 18.07 -4.05 5.99
C MET A 61 19.01 -5.04 6.66
N ARG A 62 19.80 -5.83 5.92
CA ARG A 62 20.82 -6.72 6.51
C ARG A 62 21.94 -5.98 7.22
N ARG A 63 22.19 -4.73 6.85
CA ARG A 63 23.21 -3.87 7.47
C ARG A 63 22.63 -3.02 8.60
N TYR A 64 21.33 -3.11 8.84
CA TYR A 64 20.69 -2.35 9.90
C TYR A 64 20.78 -3.14 11.21
N ASP A 65 21.37 -2.51 12.21
CA ASP A 65 21.61 -3.03 13.56
C ASP A 65 20.90 -2.20 14.65
N GLY A 66 20.21 -1.13 14.24
CA GLY A 66 19.44 -0.27 15.15
C GLY A 66 18.08 -0.84 15.55
N SER A 67 17.40 -0.16 16.48
CA SER A 67 16.04 -0.51 16.90
C SER A 67 15.00 -0.05 15.88
N ILE A 68 14.00 -0.90 15.58
CA ILE A 68 12.91 -0.57 14.65
C ILE A 68 11.75 0.08 15.43
N ALA A 69 11.76 1.41 15.53
CA ALA A 69 10.68 2.24 16.08
C ALA A 69 9.81 2.85 14.97
N ARG A 70 8.64 3.44 15.28
CA ARG A 70 7.61 3.92 14.29
C ARG A 70 8.17 4.70 13.10
N ARG A 71 9.28 5.41 13.31
CA ARG A 71 10.16 5.96 12.28
C ARG A 71 11.60 5.66 12.67
N PHE A 72 12.44 5.39 11.69
CA PHE A 72 13.87 5.18 11.88
C PHE A 72 14.61 5.39 10.56
N ASP A 73 15.93 5.56 10.62
CA ASP A 73 16.76 5.70 9.44
C ASP A 73 17.57 4.42 9.20
N ALA A 74 17.36 3.82 8.03
CA ALA A 74 18.11 2.67 7.58
C ALA A 74 19.39 3.11 6.85
N PRO A 75 20.38 2.19 6.71
CA PRO A 75 21.66 2.51 6.11
C PRO A 75 21.52 3.08 4.71
N SER A 76 22.54 3.82 4.28
CA SER A 76 22.54 4.54 3.00
C SER A 76 21.50 5.67 2.94
N GLY A 77 20.94 6.13 4.06
CA GLY A 77 20.05 7.30 4.14
C GLY A 77 18.63 7.01 3.67
N PHE A 78 18.11 5.81 3.96
CA PHE A 78 16.72 5.47 3.72
C PHE A 78 15.88 5.81 4.95
N GLY A 79 15.01 6.81 4.84
CA GLY A 79 14.04 7.10 5.90
C GLY A 79 12.91 6.08 5.88
N CYS A 80 12.71 5.39 7.00
CA CYS A 80 11.70 4.33 7.17
C CYS A 80 10.56 4.79 8.07
N LYS A 81 9.34 4.42 7.69
CA LYS A 81 8.13 4.68 8.49
C LYS A 81 7.18 3.49 8.47
N LEU A 82 6.49 3.29 9.58
CA LEU A 82 5.41 2.32 9.69
C LEU A 82 4.21 2.81 8.88
N VAL A 83 3.74 1.99 7.94
CA VAL A 83 2.61 2.30 7.06
C VAL A 83 1.33 1.65 7.57
N LYS A 84 1.43 0.42 8.08
CA LYS A 84 0.28 -0.36 8.58
C LYS A 84 0.72 -1.27 9.72
N GLY A 85 -0.16 -1.49 10.69
CA GLY A 85 0.07 -2.44 11.79
C GLY A 85 0.84 -1.83 12.96
N ARG A 86 1.61 -2.67 13.67
CA ARG A 86 2.43 -2.30 14.84
C ARG A 86 3.92 -2.48 14.51
N PRO A 87 4.86 -1.93 15.30
CA PRO A 87 6.27 -1.97 14.94
C PRO A 87 6.83 -3.36 14.61
N ILE A 88 6.43 -4.40 15.35
CA ILE A 88 6.92 -5.78 15.22
C ILE A 88 6.04 -6.71 14.36
N SER A 89 4.91 -6.22 13.84
CA SER A 89 3.97 -7.02 13.02
C SER A 89 3.41 -6.25 11.83
N GLY A 90 4.05 -5.12 11.52
CA GLY A 90 3.57 -4.13 10.57
C GLY A 90 4.31 -4.15 9.25
N ILE A 91 3.80 -3.33 8.33
CA ILE A 91 4.40 -3.06 7.04
C ILE A 91 5.11 -1.73 7.12
N TRP A 92 6.39 -1.76 6.79
CA TRP A 92 7.27 -0.61 6.76
C TRP A 92 7.51 -0.16 5.33
N ARG A 93 7.67 1.14 5.15
CA ARG A 93 8.14 1.73 3.89
C ARG A 93 9.39 2.55 4.18
N CYS A 94 10.44 2.23 3.45
CA CYS A 94 11.70 2.95 3.45
C CYS A 94 11.88 3.65 2.12
N SER A 95 12.29 4.92 2.12
CA SER A 95 12.47 5.68 0.88
C SER A 95 13.66 6.63 0.92
N LYS A 96 14.29 6.81 -0.24
CA LYS A 96 15.38 7.75 -0.49
C LYS A 96 15.40 8.16 -1.96
N LYS A 97 15.39 9.47 -2.25
CA LYS A 97 15.63 10.05 -3.58
C LYS A 97 15.02 9.22 -4.73
N GLY A 98 13.70 9.02 -4.72
CA GLY A 98 12.98 8.28 -5.77
C GLY A 98 13.10 6.76 -5.74
N LYS A 99 13.83 6.18 -4.78
CA LYS A 99 13.88 4.74 -4.50
C LYS A 99 13.06 4.43 -3.26
N ALA A 100 12.38 3.28 -3.26
CA ALA A 100 11.65 2.84 -2.09
C ALA A 100 11.63 1.31 -1.98
N PHE A 101 11.51 0.81 -0.76
CA PHE A 101 11.23 -0.60 -0.50
C PHE A 101 10.26 -0.75 0.66
N ARG A 102 9.56 -1.88 0.69
CA ARG A 102 8.76 -2.30 1.83
C ARG A 102 9.32 -3.55 2.44
N PHE A 103 9.23 -3.62 3.75
CA PHE A 103 9.50 -4.84 4.49
C PHE A 103 8.40 -5.07 5.51
N ALA A 104 8.28 -6.31 5.95
CA ALA A 104 7.40 -6.70 7.02
C ALA A 104 8.10 -7.73 7.88
N PHE A 105 7.68 -7.79 9.15
CA PHE A 105 8.00 -8.92 10.00
C PHE A 105 7.17 -10.13 9.57
N GLY A 106 7.76 -11.32 9.63
CA GLY A 106 7.09 -12.57 9.31
C GLY A 106 6.45 -13.20 10.54
N ASP A 107 5.90 -14.39 10.35
CA ASP A 107 5.81 -15.43 11.37
C ASP A 107 6.67 -16.60 10.86
#